data_AF-A0A842P6X4-F1
#
_entry.id   AF-A0A842P6X4-F1
#
_cell.length_a   1.000
_cell.length_b   1.000
_cell.length_c   1.000
_cell.angle_alpha   90.00
_cell.angle_beta   90.00
_cell.angle_gamma   90.00
#
_symmetry.space_group_name_H-M   'P 1'
#
loop_
_entity.id
_entity.type
_entity.pdbx_description
1 polymer ?
#
loop_
_entity_poly.entity_id
_entity_poly.type
_entity_poly.pdbx_seq_one_letter_code
_entity_poly.pdbx_strand_id
1 'polypeptide(L)'
;MLQEPPIIISNASGIPAIKISLVDLTGANYSYSGSITTSVKKRFKSYELLADCLNYPDLTINVTTDYPSVWGDWFNKTFAEESELDGSYYDVSVTANNVEVNLYGNGAGVELYLEKTAVEVEI
;
A
#
# COMPACT_ATOMS: atom_id res chain seq x y z
N MET A 1 -16.24 -4.43 -5.00
CA MET A 1 -15.41 -3.20 -4.95
C MET A 1 -14.08 -3.62 -4.36
N LEU A 2 -12.98 -3.49 -5.11
CA LEU A 2 -11.65 -3.60 -4.49
C LEU A 2 -11.47 -2.37 -3.59
N GLN A 3 -11.00 -2.60 -2.38
CA GLN A 3 -10.59 -1.52 -1.49
C GLN A 3 -9.31 -0.90 -2.04
N GLU A 4 -9.21 0.42 -1.98
CA GLU A 4 -7.96 1.11 -2.32
C GLU A 4 -6.81 0.55 -1.49
N PRO A 5 -5.64 0.34 -2.10
CA PRO A 5 -4.51 -0.17 -1.36
C PRO A 5 -4.10 0.85 -0.29
N PRO A 6 -3.59 0.40 0.87
CA PRO A 6 -3.10 1.28 1.93
C PRO A 6 -1.72 1.84 1.58
N ILE A 7 -1.62 2.51 0.42
CA ILE A 7 -0.43 3.13 -0.13
C ILE A 7 -0.74 4.60 -0.35
N ILE A 8 0.13 5.48 0.14
CA ILE A 8 0.07 6.92 -0.05
C ILE A 8 1.36 7.34 -0.75
N ILE A 9 1.22 8.16 -1.79
CA ILE A 9 2.33 8.69 -2.59
C ILE A 9 2.21 10.21 -2.58
N SER A 10 3.31 10.91 -2.33
CA SER A 10 3.32 12.38 -2.30
C SER A 10 4.68 12.98 -2.69
N ASN A 11 4.67 14.28 -2.98
CA ASN A 11 5.86 15.09 -3.24
C ASN A 11 5.86 16.43 -2.48
N ALA A 12 5.07 16.55 -1.41
CA ALA A 12 4.81 17.83 -0.75
C ALA A 12 6.08 18.51 -0.17
N SER A 13 7.13 17.73 0.11
CA SER A 13 8.43 18.21 0.60
C SER A 13 9.43 18.53 -0.53
N GLY A 14 9.05 18.30 -1.80
CA GLY A 14 9.95 18.31 -2.95
C GLY A 14 10.80 17.04 -3.11
N ILE A 15 10.54 16.03 -2.28
CA ILE A 15 11.14 14.69 -2.37
C ILE A 15 9.99 13.70 -2.56
N PRO A 16 10.04 12.81 -3.58
CA PRO A 16 9.09 11.72 -3.73
C PRO A 16 9.06 10.86 -2.47
N ALA A 17 7.88 10.72 -1.87
CA ALA A 17 7.66 9.94 -0.66
C ALA A 17 6.57 8.89 -0.91
N ILE A 18 6.85 7.67 -0.48
CA ILE A 18 5.91 6.56 -0.47
C ILE A 18 5.73 6.01 0.93
N LYS A 19 4.48 5.98 1.37
CA LYS A 19 4.05 5.41 2.63
C LYS A 19 3.18 4.19 2.38
N ILE A 20 3.59 3.03 2.91
CA ILE A 20 2.82 1.79 2.81
C ILE A 20 2.46 1.32 4.22
N SER A 21 1.16 1.12 4.45
CA SER A 21 0.62 0.61 5.71
C SER A 21 0.09 -0.81 5.52
N LEU A 22 0.83 -1.81 5.99
CA LEU A 22 0.43 -3.21 5.91
C LEU A 22 -0.52 -3.56 7.05
N VAL A 23 -1.69 -4.13 6.74
CA VAL A 23 -2.65 -4.60 7.76
C VAL A 23 -2.76 -6.11 7.72
N ASP A 24 -2.32 -6.75 8.80
CA ASP A 24 -2.43 -8.19 9.00
C ASP A 24 -3.73 -8.51 9.77
N LEU A 25 -4.64 -9.25 9.14
CA LEU A 25 -5.87 -9.71 9.76
C LEU A 25 -5.63 -11.08 10.39
N THR A 26 -5.61 -11.09 11.72
CA THR A 26 -5.41 -12.29 12.54
C THR A 26 -6.69 -12.62 13.30
N GLY A 27 -6.75 -13.78 13.93
CA GLY A 27 -7.91 -14.22 14.72
C GLY A 27 -8.11 -15.72 14.63
N ALA A 28 -9.03 -16.24 15.43
CA ALA A 28 -9.43 -17.63 15.29
C ALA A 28 -10.41 -17.80 14.11
N ASN A 29 -10.47 -19.01 13.56
CA ASN A 29 -11.53 -19.36 12.64
C ASN A 29 -12.83 -19.55 13.42
N TYR A 30 -13.77 -18.63 13.25
CA TYR A 30 -15.09 -18.72 13.86
C TYR A 30 -16.11 -19.20 12.83
N SER A 31 -16.90 -20.21 13.18
CA SER A 31 -18.07 -20.63 12.44
C SER A 31 -19.29 -20.41 13.32
N TYR A 32 -20.26 -19.65 12.83
CA TYR A 32 -21.49 -19.38 13.55
C TYR A 32 -22.69 -19.84 12.72
N SER A 33 -23.50 -20.74 13.28
CA SER A 33 -24.79 -21.15 12.72
C SER A 33 -25.86 -21.01 13.79
N GLY A 34 -26.74 -20.03 13.66
CA GLY A 34 -27.80 -19.77 14.62
C GLY A 34 -28.83 -18.77 14.08
N SER A 35 -29.98 -18.67 14.73
CA SER A 35 -31.07 -17.77 14.34
C SER A 35 -30.91 -16.34 14.85
N ILE A 36 -29.86 -16.03 15.61
CA ILE A 36 -29.56 -14.68 16.13
C ILE A 36 -28.36 -14.09 15.39
N THR A 37 -28.27 -12.76 15.38
CA THR A 37 -27.13 -12.04 14.80
C THR A 37 -25.91 -12.11 15.71
N THR A 38 -24.76 -12.49 15.14
CA THR A 38 -23.46 -12.37 15.81
C THR A 38 -22.72 -11.13 15.31
N SER A 39 -21.96 -10.48 16.19
CA SER A 39 -21.24 -9.24 15.86
C SER A 39 -19.77 -9.54 15.66
N VAL A 40 -19.23 -9.18 14.50
CA VAL A 40 -17.79 -9.23 14.27
C VAL A 40 -17.17 -7.97 14.86
N LYS A 41 -16.22 -8.13 15.78
CA LYS A 41 -15.45 -7.03 16.36
C LYS A 41 -14.00 -7.13 15.92
N LYS A 42 -13.39 -5.96 15.74
CA LYS A 42 -11.95 -5.83 15.50
C LYS A 42 -11.26 -5.32 16.76
N ARG A 43 -10.10 -5.87 17.07
CA ARG A 43 -9.24 -5.44 18.17
C ARG A 43 -7.85 -5.14 17.64
N PHE A 44 -7.27 -4.02 18.07
CA PHE A 44 -5.86 -3.76 17.80
C PHE A 44 -5.00 -4.79 18.53
N LYS A 45 -4.06 -5.41 17.81
CA LYS A 45 -3.16 -6.42 18.36
C LYS A 45 -1.74 -5.89 18.53
N SER A 46 -1.15 -5.37 17.45
CA SER A 46 0.20 -4.83 17.49
C SER A 46 0.46 -3.84 16.36
N TYR A 47 1.53 -3.06 16.54
CA TYR A 47 2.08 -2.13 15.57
C TYR A 47 3.59 -2.32 15.50
N GLU A 48 4.15 -2.25 14.30
CA GLU A 48 5.57 -2.36 14.03
C GLU A 48 5.96 -1.37 12.93
N LEU A 49 6.93 -0.50 13.23
CA LEU A 49 7.55 0.37 12.23
C LEU A 49 8.71 -0.39 11.59
N LEU A 50 8.60 -0.69 10.31
CA LEU A 50 9.58 -1.49 9.56
C LEU A 50 10.64 -0.61 8.89
N ALA A 51 10.25 0.59 8.46
CA ALA A 51 11.14 1.58 7.89
C ALA A 51 10.65 2.99 8.22
N ASP A 52 11.53 3.81 8.77
CA ASP A 52 11.27 5.22 9.06
C ASP A 52 12.08 6.09 8.09
N CYS A 53 11.41 6.62 7.07
CA CYS A 53 11.96 7.57 6.10
C CYS A 53 13.32 7.11 5.50
N LEU A 54 13.41 5.86 5.06
CA LEU A 54 14.59 5.39 4.34
C LEU A 54 14.67 6.08 2.98
N ASN A 55 15.79 6.74 2.69
CA ASN A 55 16.00 7.43 1.42
C ASN A 55 16.81 6.54 0.46
N TYR A 56 16.24 6.25 -0.71
CA TYR A 56 16.88 5.48 -1.77
C TYR A 56 17.11 6.37 -3.00
N PRO A 57 18.21 6.22 -3.76
CA PRO A 57 18.41 6.99 -4.98
C PRO A 57 17.26 6.86 -5.97
N ASP A 58 16.82 5.62 -6.18
CA ASP A 58 15.62 5.23 -6.92
C ASP A 58 15.00 4.04 -6.20
N LEU A 59 13.69 3.81 -6.37
CA LEU A 59 12.95 2.74 -5.70
C LEU A 59 12.05 2.00 -6.68
N THR A 60 12.17 0.68 -6.76
CA THR A 60 11.26 -0.18 -7.52
C THR A 60 10.39 -0.99 -6.58
N ILE A 61 9.08 -0.96 -6.81
CA ILE A 61 8.09 -1.74 -6.07
C ILE A 61 7.45 -2.74 -7.03
N ASN A 62 7.51 -4.02 -6.65
CA ASN A 62 6.88 -5.11 -7.39
C ASN A 62 5.66 -5.60 -6.61
N VAL A 63 4.47 -5.48 -7.21
CA VAL A 63 3.21 -5.91 -6.64
C VAL A 63 2.69 -7.11 -7.43
N THR A 64 2.67 -8.28 -6.79
CA THR A 64 1.98 -9.45 -7.33
C THR A 64 0.52 -9.44 -6.88
N THR A 65 -0.40 -9.49 -7.84
CA THR A 65 -1.84 -9.36 -7.59
C THR A 65 -2.65 -10.10 -8.65
N ASP A 66 -3.83 -10.60 -8.28
CA ASP A 66 -4.80 -11.19 -9.21
C ASP A 66 -5.52 -10.13 -10.07
N TYR A 67 -5.36 -8.85 -9.74
CA TYR A 67 -6.00 -7.72 -10.43
C TYR A 67 -4.99 -6.69 -10.96
N PRO A 68 -3.99 -7.11 -11.76
CA PRO A 68 -2.84 -6.29 -12.14
C PRO A 68 -3.23 -5.03 -12.93
N SER A 69 -4.24 -5.11 -13.80
CA SER A 69 -4.75 -3.94 -14.53
C SER A 69 -5.38 -2.90 -13.60
N VAL A 70 -6.22 -3.34 -12.65
CA VAL A 70 -6.87 -2.45 -11.68
C VAL A 70 -5.84 -1.74 -10.81
N TRP A 71 -4.79 -2.45 -10.39
CA TRP A 71 -3.70 -1.88 -9.63
C TRP A 71 -2.85 -0.91 -10.45
N GLY A 72 -2.53 -1.25 -11.71
CA GLY A 72 -1.83 -0.35 -12.62
C GLY A 72 -2.61 0.94 -12.90
N ASP A 73 -3.92 0.84 -13.14
CA ASP A 73 -4.80 1.99 -13.33
C ASP A 73 -4.86 2.86 -12.06
N TRP A 74 -4.95 2.23 -10.89
CA TRP A 74 -4.91 2.94 -9.61
C TRP A 74 -3.60 3.71 -9.41
N PHE A 75 -2.44 3.07 -9.61
CA PHE A 75 -1.15 3.74 -9.49
C PHE A 75 -1.03 4.92 -10.45
N ASN A 76 -1.34 4.71 -11.73
CA ASN A 76 -1.27 5.78 -12.74
C ASN A 76 -2.16 6.96 -12.37
N LYS A 77 -3.37 6.70 -11.87
CA LYS A 77 -4.28 7.76 -11.43
C LYS A 77 -3.74 8.50 -10.19
N THR A 78 -3.33 7.77 -9.15
CA THR A 78 -2.80 8.38 -7.93
C THR A 78 -1.55 9.20 -8.20
N PHE A 79 -0.65 8.72 -9.06
CA PHE A 79 0.50 9.52 -9.48
C PHE A 79 0.08 10.79 -10.23
N ALA A 80 -0.79 10.67 -11.23
CA ALA A 80 -1.17 11.80 -12.09
C ALA A 80 -2.05 12.85 -11.40
N GLU A 81 -2.89 12.46 -10.44
CA GLU A 81 -3.94 13.33 -9.89
C GLU A 81 -3.74 13.68 -8.41
N GLU A 82 -3.04 12.84 -7.64
CA GLU A 82 -3.05 12.93 -6.16
C GLU A 82 -1.67 13.15 -5.55
N SER A 83 -0.60 12.79 -6.26
CA SER A 83 0.76 12.72 -5.68
C SER A 83 1.60 14.00 -5.77
N GLU A 84 1.19 14.97 -6.58
CA GLU A 84 2.00 16.15 -6.96
C GLU A 84 3.31 15.80 -7.70
N LEU A 85 3.51 14.55 -8.12
CA LEU A 85 4.62 14.11 -8.96
C LEU A 85 4.30 14.31 -10.44
N ASP A 86 5.27 14.79 -11.21
CA ASP A 86 5.19 14.74 -12.67
C ASP A 86 5.67 13.37 -13.21
N GLY A 87 5.39 13.11 -14.49
CA GLY A 87 5.70 11.84 -15.14
C GLY A 87 7.19 11.50 -15.28
N SER A 88 8.12 12.39 -14.92
CA SER A 88 9.56 12.09 -14.86
C SER A 88 9.98 11.38 -13.59
N TYR A 89 9.12 11.33 -12.56
CA TYR A 89 9.41 10.73 -11.26
C TYR A 89 8.92 9.30 -11.13
N TYR A 90 8.15 8.78 -12.10
CA TYR A 90 7.62 7.43 -12.01
C TYR A 90 7.43 6.75 -13.36
N ASP A 91 7.41 5.42 -13.33
CA ASP A 91 6.94 4.58 -14.43
C ASP A 91 6.14 3.40 -13.84
N VAL A 92 5.02 3.07 -14.47
CA VAL A 92 4.14 1.97 -14.03
C VAL A 92 4.00 0.99 -15.19
N SER A 93 4.51 -0.23 -15.00
CA SER A 93 4.40 -1.30 -15.98
C SER A 93 3.58 -2.46 -15.42
N VAL A 94 2.73 -3.03 -16.27
CA VAL A 94 1.85 -4.16 -15.92
C VAL A 94 2.17 -5.34 -16.82
N THR A 95 2.63 -6.44 -16.23
CA THR A 95 2.98 -7.67 -16.96
C THR A 95 2.42 -8.88 -16.25
N ALA A 96 1.57 -9.65 -16.94
CA ALA A 96 0.89 -10.81 -16.35
C ALA A 96 0.22 -10.46 -15.02
N ASN A 97 0.62 -11.07 -13.91
CA ASN A 97 0.11 -10.84 -12.55
C ASN A 97 0.97 -9.87 -11.72
N ASN A 98 1.90 -9.16 -12.36
CA ASN A 98 2.81 -8.22 -11.71
C ASN A 98 2.53 -6.78 -12.15
N VAL A 99 2.55 -5.87 -11.18
CA VAL A 99 2.64 -4.42 -11.40
C VAL A 99 3.98 -3.96 -10.86
N GLU A 100 4.83 -3.46 -11.73
CA GLU A 100 6.11 -2.85 -11.36
C GLU A 100 5.93 -1.33 -11.37
N VAL A 101 6.32 -0.70 -10.26
CA VAL A 101 6.29 0.75 -10.08
C VAL A 101 7.72 1.20 -9.83
N ASN A 102 8.29 1.94 -10.77
CA ASN A 102 9.59 2.57 -10.64
C ASN A 102 9.41 4.01 -10.18
N LEU A 103 10.14 4.41 -9.14
CA LEU A 103 10.19 5.76 -8.60
C LEU A 103 11.60 6.30 -8.76
N TYR A 104 11.73 7.44 -9.42
CA TYR A 104 13.02 8.07 -9.70
C TYR A 104 13.26 9.21 -8.72
N GLY A 105 14.36 9.15 -7.96
CA GLY A 105 14.64 10.17 -6.95
C GLY A 105 15.27 11.44 -7.51
N ASN A 106 15.71 11.41 -8.78
CA ASN A 106 16.25 12.57 -9.51
C ASN A 106 17.30 13.38 -8.72
N GLY A 107 18.14 12.67 -7.94
CA GLY A 107 19.21 13.24 -7.11
C GLY A 107 18.81 13.60 -5.67
N ALA A 108 17.52 13.79 -5.38
CA ALA A 108 16.99 13.98 -4.03
C ALA A 108 16.69 12.64 -3.32
N GLY A 109 16.52 11.58 -4.11
CA GLY A 109 16.13 10.26 -3.64
C GLY A 109 14.62 10.11 -3.50
N VAL A 110 14.21 8.93 -3.03
CA VAL A 110 12.83 8.53 -2.78
C VAL A 110 12.75 8.09 -1.32
N GLU A 111 11.84 8.69 -0.57
CA GLU A 111 11.61 8.36 0.84
C GLU A 111 10.60 7.23 0.97
N LEU A 112 10.97 6.20 1.73
CA LEU A 112 10.15 5.04 2.01
C LEU A 112 9.79 4.98 3.50
N TYR A 113 8.49 5.00 3.77
CA TYR A 113 7.92 4.74 5.08
C TYR A 113 7.12 3.43 5.06
N LEU A 114 7.45 2.50 5.95
CA LEU A 114 6.78 1.21 6.05
C LEU A 114 6.34 0.93 7.48
N GLU A 115 5.04 0.71 7.66
CA GLU A 115 4.49 0.25 8.93
C GLU A 115 3.62 -0.99 8.74
N LYS A 116 3.57 -1.81 9.79
CA LYS A 116 2.74 -2.99 9.86
C LYS A 116 1.85 -2.91 11.10
N THR A 117 0.56 -3.11 10.90
CA THR A 117 -0.43 -3.21 11.98
C THR A 117 -1.06 -4.59 11.95
N ALA A 118 -1.15 -5.26 13.10
CA ALA A 118 -1.96 -6.46 13.25
C ALA A 118 -3.29 -6.11 13.91
N VAL A 119 -4.37 -6.57 13.29
CA VAL A 119 -5.73 -6.47 13.81
C VAL A 119 -6.26 -7.88 14.05
N GLU A 120 -6.84 -8.10 15.22
CA GLU A 120 -7.47 -9.36 15.58
C GLU A 120 -8.99 -9.28 15.36
N VAL A 121 -9.53 -10.24 14.63
CA VAL A 121 -10.96 -10.42 14.40
C VAL A 121 -11.50 -11.44 15.40
N GLU A 122 -12.53 -11.04 16.12
CA GLU A 122 -13.24 -11.88 17.09
C GLU A 122 -14.74 -11.85 16.76
N ILE A 123 -15.44 -12.97 17.00
CA ILE A 123 -16.90 -13.09 16.97
C ILE A 123 -17.43 -13.22 18.40
#